data_AF-A0AAV6VES0-F1
#
_entry.id   AF-A0AAV6VES0-F1
#
_cell.length_a   1.000
_cell.length_b   1.000
_cell.length_c   1.000
_cell.angle_alpha   90.00
_cell.angle_beta   90.00
_cell.angle_gamma   90.00
#
_symmetry.space_group_name_H-M   'P 1'
#
loop_
_entity.id
_entity.type
_entity.pdbx_description
1 polymer ?
#
loop_
_entity_poly.entity_id
_entity_poly.type
_entity_poly.pdbx_seq_one_letter_code
_entity_poly.pdbx_strand_id
1 'polypeptide(L)'
;MSDSHGAECFICDESLNEGETLIVKERSVNRLRESSAKRKLTAHSAFQNNVKEVRVHTSCQVSYNNDKLIAAYLRKAASGPVPGP
;
A
#
# COMPACT_ATOMS: atom_id res chain seq x y z
N MET A 1 10.96 27.08 -9.90
CA MET A 1 9.56 26.59 -10.03
C MET A 1 9.63 25.21 -10.68
N SER A 2 9.78 24.15 -9.89
CA SER A 2 9.75 22.78 -10.41
C SER A 2 9.21 21.86 -9.32
N ASP A 3 7.94 22.06 -8.97
CA ASP A 3 7.14 21.10 -8.22
C ASP A 3 6.83 19.92 -9.16
N SER A 4 7.85 19.10 -9.39
CA SER A 4 7.66 17.76 -9.95
C SER A 4 7.40 16.81 -8.77
N HIS A 5 6.31 17.04 -8.03
CA HIS A 5 5.67 15.98 -7.25
C HIS A 5 5.06 15.01 -8.26
N GLY A 6 5.92 14.24 -8.93
CA GLY A 6 5.52 13.08 -9.71
C GLY A 6 4.71 12.21 -8.77
N ALA A 7 3.46 11.92 -9.14
CA ALA A 7 2.56 11.21 -8.27
C ALA A 7 3.20 9.84 -7.94
N GLU A 8 3.57 9.61 -6.70
CA GLU A 8 4.10 8.32 -6.23
C GLU A 8 2.93 7.41 -5.81
N CYS A 9 3.12 6.11 -5.95
CA CYS A 9 2.15 5.13 -5.55
C CYS A 9 2.11 5.05 -4.03
N PHE A 10 0.95 5.32 -3.44
CA PHE A 10 0.77 5.32 -1.98
C PHE A 10 1.09 3.97 -1.28
N ILE A 11 1.22 2.88 -2.04
CA ILE A 11 1.44 1.53 -1.50
C ILE A 11 2.91 1.10 -1.58
N CYS A 12 3.61 1.40 -2.68
CA CYS A 12 4.99 0.97 -2.90
C CYS A 12 5.99 2.13 -2.98
N ASP A 13 5.52 3.37 -2.87
CA ASP A 13 6.31 4.61 -2.99
C ASP A 13 7.07 4.73 -4.33
N GLU A 14 6.75 3.91 -5.33
CA GLU A 14 7.31 3.97 -6.68
C GLU A 14 6.57 4.98 -7.56
N SER A 15 7.23 5.48 -8.60
CA SER A 15 6.64 6.44 -9.54
C SER A 15 5.41 5.87 -10.26
N LEU A 16 4.33 6.65 -10.32
CA LEU A 16 3.14 6.32 -11.12
C LEU A 16 3.32 6.57 -12.62
N ASN A 17 4.53 6.96 -13.06
CA ASN A 17 4.85 7.09 -14.47
C ASN A 17 4.93 5.74 -15.19
N GLU A 18 5.03 4.64 -14.44
CA GLU A 18 5.12 3.28 -14.98
C GLU A 18 3.86 2.49 -14.64
N GLY A 19 3.12 2.05 -15.67
CA GLY A 19 1.99 1.13 -15.56
C GLY A 19 0.60 1.76 -15.44
N GLU A 20 -0.41 0.91 -15.23
CA GLU A 20 -1.79 1.34 -15.03
C GLU A 20 -1.99 1.86 -13.60
N THR A 21 -2.56 3.05 -13.50
CA THR A 21 -2.75 3.76 -12.23
C THR A 21 -4.22 4.09 -12.04
N LEU A 22 -4.67 4.14 -10.79
CA LEU A 22 -6.03 4.56 -10.46
C LEU A 22 -6.07 5.50 -9.25
N ILE A 23 -7.14 6.29 -9.22
CA ILE A 23 -7.51 7.09 -8.05
C ILE A 23 -8.46 6.26 -7.19
N VAL A 24 -7.98 5.86 -6.02
CA VAL A 24 -8.75 5.14 -5.01
C VAL A 24 -9.50 6.17 -4.18
N LYS A 25 -10.83 6.19 -4.27
CA LYS A 25 -11.71 7.08 -3.50
C LYS A 25 -12.01 6.55 -2.10
N GLU A 26 -12.56 7.40 -1.25
CA GLU A 26 -12.76 7.21 0.20
C GLU A 26 -13.25 5.81 0.62
N ARG A 27 -14.30 5.26 -0.01
CA ARG A 27 -14.79 3.90 0.30
C ARG A 27 -13.68 2.84 0.13
N SER A 28 -12.93 2.94 -0.96
CA SER A 28 -11.85 2.02 -1.27
C SER A 28 -10.57 2.34 -0.48
N VAL A 29 -10.37 3.60 -0.07
CA VAL A 29 -9.32 3.99 0.88
C VAL A 29 -9.55 3.31 2.23
N ASN A 30 -10.79 3.27 2.72
CA ASN A 30 -11.12 2.54 3.95
C ASN A 30 -10.76 1.05 3.87
N ARG A 31 -10.97 0.41 2.71
CA ARG A 31 -10.52 -0.97 2.50
C ARG A 31 -9.00 -1.12 2.55
N LEU A 32 -8.26 -0.15 2.01
CA LEU A 32 -6.79 -0.14 2.15
C LEU A 32 -6.37 0.05 3.61
N ARG A 33 -7.08 0.89 4.39
CA ARG A 33 -6.84 1.06 5.83
C ARG A 33 -7.01 -0.26 6.59
N GLU A 34 -8.10 -0.99 6.33
CA GLU A 34 -8.34 -2.31 6.94
C GLU A 34 -7.25 -3.30 6.59
N SER A 35 -6.86 -3.37 5.32
CA SER A 35 -5.77 -4.24 4.86
C SER A 35 -4.43 -3.88 5.51
N SER A 36 -4.16 -2.58 5.70
CA SER A 36 -2.98 -2.09 6.42
C SER A 36 -2.97 -2.51 7.88
N ALA A 37 -4.11 -2.37 8.56
CA ALA A 37 -4.27 -2.79 9.95
C ALA A 37 -4.05 -4.31 10.11
N LYS A 38 -4.61 -5.11 9.19
CA LYS A 38 -4.36 -6.56 9.16
C LYS A 38 -2.89 -6.90 8.99
N ARG A 39 -2.14 -6.15 8.19
CA ARG A 39 -0.70 -6.33 7.97
C ARG A 39 0.17 -5.85 9.15
N LYS A 40 -0.41 -5.20 10.17
CA LYS A 40 0.30 -4.58 11.31
C LYS A 40 1.41 -3.60 10.89
N LEU A 41 1.23 -2.96 9.73
CA LEU A 41 2.18 -1.97 9.23
C LEU A 41 1.98 -0.66 10.00
N THR A 42 2.85 -0.40 10.97
CA THR A 42 2.91 0.88 11.70
C THR A 42 3.33 2.04 10.79
N ALA A 43 4.02 1.74 9.67
CA ALA A 43 4.55 2.71 8.72
C ALA A 43 3.48 3.41 7.84
N HIS A 44 2.29 2.83 7.64
CA HIS A 44 1.22 3.54 6.94
C HIS A 44 0.41 4.44 7.89
N SER A 45 1.10 5.18 8.77
CA SER A 45 0.53 6.28 9.53
C SER A 45 -0.12 7.35 8.62
N ALA A 46 0.27 7.41 7.35
CA ALA A 46 -0.38 8.24 6.33
C ALA A 46 -1.89 7.94 6.15
N PHE A 47 -2.35 6.72 6.44
CA PHE A 47 -3.79 6.41 6.44
C PHE A 47 -4.56 7.10 7.59
N GLN A 48 -3.87 7.61 8.63
CA GLN A 48 -4.48 8.22 9.81
C GLN A 48 -5.01 9.65 9.56
N ASN A 49 -4.57 10.33 8.49
CA ASN A 49 -4.87 11.75 8.24
C ASN A 49 -6.17 12.01 7.44
N ASN A 50 -7.23 11.19 7.58
CA ASN A 50 -8.50 11.40 6.87
C ASN A 50 -8.37 11.56 5.34
N VAL A 51 -7.38 10.88 4.73
CA VAL A 51 -7.20 10.87 3.28
C VAL A 51 -8.48 10.37 2.60
N LYS A 52 -9.02 11.17 1.68
CA LYS A 52 -10.25 10.89 0.91
C LYS A 52 -9.97 10.25 -0.44
N GLU A 53 -8.76 10.44 -0.96
CA GLU A 53 -8.31 9.82 -2.20
C GLU A 53 -6.80 9.62 -2.21
N VAL A 54 -6.35 8.52 -2.82
CA VAL A 54 -4.94 8.23 -3.06
C VAL A 54 -4.75 7.73 -4.49
N ARG A 55 -3.56 7.96 -5.05
CA ARG A 55 -3.16 7.37 -6.32
C ARG A 55 -2.27 6.16 -6.07
N VAL A 56 -2.55 5.08 -6.77
CA VAL A 56 -1.82 3.81 -6.67
C VAL A 56 -1.76 3.13 -8.03
N HIS A 57 -0.82 2.22 -8.22
CA HIS A 57 -0.88 1.25 -9.31
C HIS A 57 -2.05 0.28 -9.10
N THR A 58 -2.71 -0.11 -10.19
CA THR A 58 -3.81 -1.08 -10.16
C THR A 58 -3.38 -2.41 -9.55
N SER A 59 -2.20 -2.89 -9.94
CA SER A 59 -1.58 -4.10 -9.38
C SER A 59 -1.34 -4.02 -7.87
N CYS A 60 -0.87 -2.86 -7.38
CA CYS A 60 -0.64 -2.62 -5.97
C CYS A 60 -1.96 -2.63 -5.20
N GLN A 61 -3.01 -1.97 -5.68
CA GLN A 61 -4.32 -1.97 -5.00
C GLN A 61 -4.87 -3.38 -4.83
N VAL A 62 -4.82 -4.20 -5.89
CA VAL A 62 -5.33 -5.57 -5.89
C VAL A 62 -4.52 -6.44 -4.92
N SER A 63 -3.20 -6.37 -5.01
CA SER A 63 -2.30 -7.20 -4.20
C SER A 63 -2.33 -6.81 -2.72
N TYR A 64 -2.44 -5.50 -2.45
CA TYR A 64 -2.49 -4.99 -1.09
C TYR A 64 -3.73 -5.46 -0.33
N ASN A 65 -4.88 -5.49 -1.02
CA ASN A 65 -6.16 -5.94 -0.46
C ASN A 65 -6.39 -7.46 -0.51
N ASN A 66 -5.46 -8.24 -1.06
CA ASN A 66 -5.61 -9.68 -1.18
C ASN A 66 -5.30 -10.38 0.15
N ASP A 67 -6.32 -10.98 0.77
CA ASP A 67 -6.19 -11.66 2.08
C ASP A 67 -5.15 -12.80 2.07
N LYS A 68 -4.97 -13.52 0.96
CA LYS A 68 -3.94 -14.57 0.86
C LYS A 68 -2.53 -13.97 0.95
N LEU A 69 -2.32 -12.81 0.35
CA LEU A 69 -1.05 -12.09 0.37
C LEU A 69 -0.82 -11.38 1.71
N ILE A 70 -1.87 -10.89 2.36
CA ILE A 70 -1.81 -10.40 3.74
C ILE A 70 -1.36 -11.53 4.67
N ALA A 71 -1.99 -12.70 4.58
CA ALA A 71 -1.61 -13.85 5.39
C ALA A 71 -0.16 -14.30 5.10
N ALA A 72 0.26 -14.30 3.84
CA ALA A 72 1.64 -14.60 3.47
C ALA A 72 2.64 -13.57 4.04
N TYR A 73 2.30 -12.28 4.00
CA TYR A 73 3.08 -11.21 4.61
C TYR A 73 3.24 -11.42 6.12
N LEU A 74 2.15 -11.71 6.83
CA LEU A 74 2.18 -11.99 8.26
C LEU A 74 3.00 -13.24 8.60
N ARG A 75 2.90 -14.31 7.80
CA ARG A 75 3.72 -15.52 7.98
C ARG A 75 5.22 -15.20 7.85
N LYS A 76 5.59 -14.43 6.83
CA LYS A 76 6.99 -13.98 6.63
C LYS A 76 7.49 -13.10 7.77
N ALA A 77 6.64 -12.17 8.24
CA ALA A 77 6.98 -11.32 9.38
C ALA A 77 7.13 -12.11 10.69
N ALA A 78 6.31 -13.14 10.89
CA ALA A 78 6.36 -14.02 12.05
C ALA A 78 7.57 -14.98 12.03
N SER A 79 8.05 -15.37 10.85
CA SER A 79 9.22 -16.25 10.71
C SER A 79 10.56 -15.55 10.96
N GLY A 80 10.59 -14.23 11.18
CA GLY A 80 11.82 -13.45 11.33
C GLY A 80 12.71 -13.47 10.06
N PRO A 81 13.81 -12.70 10.00
CA PRO A 81 14.83 -12.95 9.00
C PRO A 81 15.33 -14.38 9.22
N VAL A 82 15.13 -15.24 8.24
CA VAL A 82 15.88 -16.49 8.15
C VAL A 82 17.36 -16.10 8.17
N PRO A 83 18.17 -16.57 9.13
CA PRO A 83 19.61 -16.57 8.93
C PRO A 83 19.82 -17.35 7.64
N GLY A 84 20.36 -16.70 6.62
CA GLY A 84 20.76 -17.38 5.39
C GLY A 84 21.78 -18.48 5.72
N PRO A 85 21.89 -19.51 4.85
CA PRO A 85 22.92 -20.54 5.00
C PRO A 85 24.34 -19.94 5.05
#